data_AF-A0A645EN96-F1
#
_entry.id   AF-A0A645EN96-F1
#
_cell.length_a   1.000
_cell.length_b   1.000
_cell.length_c   1.000
_cell.angle_alpha   90.00
_cell.angle_beta   90.00
_cell.angle_gamma   90.00
#
_symmetry.space_group_name_H-M   'P 1'
#
loop_
_entity.id
_entity.type
_entity.pdbx_description
1 polymer ?
#
loop_
_entity_poly.entity_id
_entity_poly.type
_entity_poly.pdbx_seq_one_letter_code
_entity_poly.pdbx_strand_id
1 'polypeptide(L)'
;MDVTISLSVRAERAAECETAMETAAGALMGGLPAGLRLGKMSWNGIAWDKTTGMFLRKGNVACKAAFLAEDSGEEGNLLDFILKGTMKN
;
A
#
# COMPACT_ATOMS: atom_id res chain seq x y z
N MET A 1 8.58 -10.67 -7.34
CA MET A 1 7.63 -9.92 -8.18
C MET A 1 7.66 -8.46 -7.78
N ASP A 2 7.76 -7.55 -8.75
CA ASP A 2 7.62 -6.10 -8.49
C ASP A 2 6.14 -5.73 -8.49
N VAL A 3 5.72 -4.99 -7.48
CA VAL A 3 4.34 -4.59 -7.24
C VAL A 3 4.28 -3.09 -6.97
N THR A 4 3.25 -2.42 -7.47
CA THR A 4 2.98 -1.01 -7.12
C THR A 4 1.67 -0.93 -6.34
N ILE A 5 1.74 -0.39 -5.13
CA ILE A 5 0.57 -0.12 -4.28
C ILE A 5 0.17 1.33 -4.48
N SER A 6 -1.09 1.58 -4.84
CA SER A 6 -1.65 2.93 -4.90
C SER A 6 -2.23 3.31 -3.54
N LEU A 7 -1.92 4.52 -3.08
CA LEU A 7 -2.38 5.06 -1.81
C LEU A 7 -3.21 6.33 -2.04
N SER A 8 -4.16 6.58 -1.15
CA SER A 8 -4.94 7.82 -1.14
C SER A 8 -5.35 8.12 0.28
N VAL A 9 -5.01 9.32 0.74
CA VAL A 9 -5.48 9.86 2.03
C VAL A 9 -6.41 11.03 1.77
N ARG A 10 -7.46 11.13 2.58
CA ARG A 10 -8.43 12.23 2.51
C ARG A 10 -8.66 12.84 3.88
N ALA A 11 -8.87 14.15 3.91
CA ALA A 11 -9.25 14.89 5.11
C ALA A 11 -10.03 16.16 4.76
N GLU A 12 -10.75 16.70 5.74
CA GLU A 12 -11.50 17.96 5.58
C GLU A 12 -10.57 19.17 5.45
N ARG A 13 -9.37 19.10 6.05
CA ARG A 13 -8.36 20.17 6.02
C ARG A 13 -7.06 19.71 5.37
N ALA A 14 -6.40 20.61 4.64
CA ALA A 14 -5.11 20.32 4.00
C ALA A 14 -4.04 19.89 5.01
N ALA A 15 -3.99 20.52 6.19
CA ALA A 15 -3.04 20.14 7.24
C ALA A 15 -3.28 18.71 7.77
N GLU A 16 -4.54 18.32 7.97
CA GLU A 16 -4.89 16.94 8.37
C GLU A 16 -4.56 15.93 7.28
N CYS A 17 -4.73 16.32 6.01
CA CYS A 17 -4.34 15.50 4.86
C CYS A 17 -2.81 15.27 4.84
N GLU A 18 -2.01 16.25 5.27
CA GLU A 18 -0.57 16.11 5.41
C GLU A 18 -0.22 15.13 6.53
N THR A 19 -0.77 15.34 7.73
CA THR A 19 -0.55 14.46 8.88
C THR A 19 -0.99 13.02 8.59
N ALA A 20 -2.10 12.83 7.88
CA ALA A 20 -2.56 11.52 7.45
C ALA A 20 -1.59 10.86 6.46
N MET A 21 -1.02 11.62 5.53
CA MET A 21 0.01 11.13 4.61
C MET A 21 1.27 10.71 5.37
N GLU A 22 1.77 11.55 6.29
CA GLU A 22 2.92 11.24 7.12
C GLU A 22 2.69 9.98 7.97
N THR A 23 1.51 9.85 8.56
CA THR A 23 1.11 8.68 9.34
C THR A 23 1.10 7.42 8.48
N ALA A 24 0.50 7.49 7.28
CA ALA A 24 0.46 6.36 6.34
C ALA A 24 1.87 5.97 5.88
N ALA A 25 2.72 6.94 5.56
CA ALA A 25 4.11 6.70 5.20
C ALA A 25 4.89 6.06 6.36
N GLY A 26 4.71 6.58 7.57
CA GLY A 26 5.30 6.04 8.80
C GLY A 26 4.92 4.60 9.05
N ALA A 27 3.63 4.24 8.92
CA ALA A 27 3.17 2.87 9.08
C ALA A 27 3.81 1.91 8.06
N LEU A 28 3.93 2.33 6.79
CA LEU A 28 4.54 1.52 5.73
C LEU A 28 6.05 1.35 5.93
N MET A 29 6.72 2.36 6.47
CA MET A 29 8.15 2.28 6.83
C MET A 29 8.38 1.49 8.12
N GLY A 30 7.43 1.51 9.06
CA GLY A 30 7.48 0.80 10.34
C GLY A 30 7.48 -0.73 10.20
N GLY A 31 7.04 -1.24 9.05
CA GLY A 31 7.18 -2.64 8.69
C GLY A 31 6.04 -3.11 7.81
N LEU A 32 6.40 -3.78 6.71
CA LEU A 32 5.43 -4.49 5.90
C LEU A 32 5.27 -5.93 6.42
N PRO A 33 4.12 -6.59 6.13
CA PRO A 33 3.96 -8.01 6.37
C PRO A 33 5.13 -8.84 5.79
N ALA A 34 5.38 -10.00 6.40
CA ALA A 34 6.41 -10.92 5.91
C ALA A 34 6.22 -11.22 4.42
N GLY A 35 7.33 -11.29 3.68
CA GLY A 35 7.31 -11.47 2.22
C GLY A 35 7.18 -10.16 1.42
N LEU A 36 6.82 -9.04 2.04
CA LEU A 36 6.87 -7.73 1.38
C LEU A 36 8.14 -6.96 1.76
N ARG A 37 8.72 -6.28 0.77
CA ARG A 37 9.87 -5.39 0.93
C ARG A 37 9.53 -4.05 0.33
N LEU A 38 9.60 -3.02 1.15
CA LEU A 38 9.34 -1.65 0.75
C LEU A 38 10.43 -1.17 -0.21
N GLY A 39 10.03 -0.57 -1.32
CA GLY A 39 10.88 0.12 -2.25
C GLY A 39 10.65 1.63 -2.19
N LYS A 40 10.71 2.29 -3.35
CA LYS A 40 10.50 3.74 -3.44
C LYS A 40 9.03 4.09 -3.19
N MET A 41 8.81 5.06 -2.32
CA MET A 41 7.51 5.69 -2.10
C MET A 41 7.50 7.09 -2.71
N SER A 42 6.38 7.48 -3.32
CA SER A 42 6.19 8.84 -3.82
C SER A 42 4.75 9.31 -3.61
N TRP A 43 4.60 10.62 -3.42
CA TRP A 43 3.33 11.28 -3.18
C TRP A 43 3.20 12.49 -4.09
N ASN A 44 1.99 12.69 -4.61
CA ASN A 44 1.64 13.91 -5.34
C ASN A 44 1.38 15.05 -4.35
N GLY A 45 1.22 16.27 -4.85
CA GLY A 45 0.74 17.39 -4.04
C GLY A 45 -0.70 17.17 -3.55
N ILE A 46 -1.08 17.91 -2.50
CA ILE A 46 -2.47 17.96 -2.02
C ILE A 46 -3.35 18.60 -3.10
N ALA A 47 -4.51 18.01 -3.35
CA ALA A 47 -5.53 18.55 -4.26
C ALA A 47 -6.92 18.53 -3.60
N TRP A 48 -7.81 19.40 -4.04
CA TRP A 48 -9.22 19.35 -3.63
C TRP A 48 -10.00 18.37 -4.51
N ASP A 49 -10.60 17.34 -3.91
CA ASP A 49 -11.47 16.37 -4.59
C ASP A 49 -12.91 16.88 -4.56
N LYS A 50 -13.37 17.44 -5.68
CA LYS A 50 -14.73 17.98 -5.83
C LYS A 50 -15.82 16.91 -5.66
N THR A 51 -15.50 15.64 -5.91
CA THR A 51 -16.46 14.54 -5.81
C THR A 51 -16.80 14.26 -4.36
N THR A 52 -15.78 14.29 -3.49
CA THR A 52 -15.93 13.97 -2.08
C THR A 52 -15.98 15.20 -1.17
N GLY A 53 -15.73 16.40 -1.71
CA GLY A 53 -15.66 17.64 -0.92
C GLY A 53 -14.55 17.63 0.12
N MET A 54 -13.40 17.01 -0.18
CA MET A 54 -12.29 16.84 0.75
C MET A 54 -10.94 17.12 0.09
N PHE A 55 -9.92 17.42 0.89
CA PHE A 55 -8.54 17.36 0.42
C PHE A 55 -8.12 15.91 0.21
N LEU A 56 -7.41 15.65 -0.88
CA LEU A 56 -6.93 14.35 -1.31
C LEU A 56 -5.45 14.45 -1.65
N ARG A 57 -4.68 13.50 -1.12
CA ARG A 57 -3.29 13.28 -1.53
C ARG A 57 -3.12 11.84 -1.98
N LYS A 58 -2.63 11.65 -3.20
CA LYS A 58 -2.39 10.33 -3.80
C LYS A 58 -0.91 9.99 -3.71
N GLY A 59 -0.62 8.70 -3.51
CA GLY A 59 0.73 8.18 -3.49
C GLY A 59 0.84 6.85 -4.19
N ASN A 60 2.07 6.44 -4.45
CA ASN A 60 2.40 5.11 -4.89
C ASN A 60 3.61 4.58 -4.11
N VAL A 61 3.65 3.27 -3.96
CA VAL A 61 4.73 2.56 -3.29
C VAL A 61 5.15 1.40 -4.17
N ALA A 62 6.40 1.40 -4.58
CA ALA A 62 7.02 0.22 -5.15
C ALA A 62 7.30 -0.77 -4.01
N CYS A 63 6.92 -2.03 -4.21
CA CYS A 63 7.19 -3.12 -3.30
C CYS A 63 7.76 -4.30 -4.08
N LYS A 64 8.65 -5.06 -3.45
CA LYS A 64 8.99 -6.41 -3.89
C LYS A 64 8.25 -7.41 -3.02
N ALA A 65 7.51 -8.30 -3.67
CA ALA A 65 6.87 -9.43 -3.02
C ALA A 65 7.70 -10.70 -3.29
N ALA A 66 8.00 -11.42 -2.21
CA ALA A 66 8.61 -12.73 -2.19
C ALA A 66 7.66 -13.68 -1.45
N PHE A 67 7.28 -14.76 -2.14
CA PHE A 67 6.48 -15.83 -1.59
C PHE A 67 7.33 -17.08 -1.63
N LEU A 68 7.50 -17.71 -0.47
CA LEU A 68 8.11 -19.03 -0.36
C LEU A 68 6.96 -20.00 -0.11
N ALA A 69 6.74 -20.89 -1.07
CA ALA A 69 5.88 -22.05 -0.92
C ALA A 69 6.76 -23.27 -1.12
N GLU A 70 6.81 -24.14 -0.13
CA GLU A 70 7.45 -25.45 -0.24
C GLU A 70 6.34 -26.48 -0.43
N ASP A 71 6.45 -27.25 -1.51
CA ASP A 71 5.56 -28.38 -1.78
C ASP A 71 6.38 -29.67 -1.69
N SER A 72 5.89 -30.62 -0.90
CA SER A 72 6.49 -31.94 -0.71
C SER A 72 5.68 -33.06 -1.36
N GLY A 73 4.60 -32.73 -2.08
CA GLY A 73 3.64 -33.68 -2.63
C GLY A 73 4.01 -34.21 -4.01
N GLU A 74 3.82 -35.53 -4.20
CA GLU A 74 3.96 -36.19 -5.50
C GLU A 74 2.79 -35.93 -6.46
N GLU A 75 1.65 -35.37 -6.01
CA GLU A 75 0.51 -35.03 -6.87
C GLU A 75 -0.29 -33.80 -6.37
N GLY A 76 -0.35 -32.75 -7.20
CA GLY A 76 -1.20 -31.56 -7.02
C GLY A 76 -0.61 -30.33 -7.73
N ASN A 77 -1.41 -29.60 -8.54
CA ASN A 77 -0.95 -28.37 -9.20
C ASN A 77 -1.44 -27.12 -8.46
N LEU A 78 -0.54 -26.19 -8.15
CA LEU A 78 -0.92 -24.83 -7.75
C LEU A 78 -1.56 -24.11 -8.95
N LEU A 79 -2.87 -23.83 -8.88
CA LEU A 79 -3.62 -23.20 -9.98
C LEU A 79 -3.62 -21.66 -9.88
N ASP A 80 -3.85 -21.12 -8.68
CA ASP A 80 -3.96 -19.68 -8.45
C ASP A 80 -3.23 -19.26 -7.16
N PHE A 81 -2.62 -18.06 -7.20
CA PHE A 81 -2.02 -17.41 -6.04
C PHE A 81 -2.46 -15.95 -5.97
N ILE A 82 -3.35 -15.60 -5.03
CA ILE A 82 -3.95 -14.26 -4.91
C ILE A 82 -3.55 -13.62 -3.57
N LEU A 83 -2.83 -12.50 -3.63
CA LEU A 83 -2.50 -11.68 -2.47
C LEU A 83 -3.58 -10.61 -2.22
N LYS A 84 -4.23 -10.65 -1.06
CA LYS A 84 -5.16 -9.59 -0.60
C LYS A 84 -4.61 -8.92 0.65
N GLY A 85 -4.55 -7.59 0.66
CA GLY A 85 -4.18 -6.80 1.83
C GLY A 85 -5.39 -6.11 2.46
N THR A 86 -5.46 -6.10 3.79
CA THR A 86 -6.44 -5.32 4.58
C THR A 86 -5.68 -4.49 5.61
N MET A 87 -5.84 -3.17 5.56
CA MET A 87 -5.38 -2.25 6.60
C MET A 87 -6.48 -2.13 7.66
N LYS A 88 -6.13 -2.31 8.94
CA LYS A 88 -7.02 -2.03 10.07
C LYS A 88 -6.42 -0.87 10.86
N ASN A 89 -7.25 0.12 11.16
CA ASN A 89 -6.93 1.20 12.10
C ASN A 89 -7.17 0.73 13.53
#